data_AF-A0A7C9E8J4-F1
#
_entry.id   AF-A0A7C9E8J4-F1
#
_cell.length_a   1.000
_cell.length_b   1.000
_cell.length_c   1.000
_cell.angle_alpha   90.00
_cell.angle_beta   90.00
_cell.angle_gamma   90.00
#
_symmetry.space_group_name_H-M   'P 1'
#
loop_
_entity.id
_entity.type
_entity.pdbx_description
1 polymer ?
#
loop_
_entity_poly.entity_id
_entity_poly.type
_entity_poly.pdbx_seq_one_letter_code
_entity_poly.pdbx_strand_id
1 'polypeptide(L)'
;NLVKNGDFEEGPYIIPNTTWGVLIPPFIEDDHSPLPGWMIESLKAVRYVDSDHFSVPSGKRGVELIAGKESAIAQIVRTVAGKRYTLTFSVGDANNACTGNLVV
;
A
#
# COMPACT_ATOMS: atom_id res chain seq x y z
N ASN A 1 -17.70 1.03 -4.17
CA ASN A 1 -16.29 1.19 -4.55
C ASN A 1 -15.87 -0.03 -5.37
N LEU A 2 -15.12 0.13 -6.46
CA LEU A 2 -14.69 -1.01 -7.32
C LEU A 2 -13.44 -1.72 -6.76
N VAL A 3 -12.63 -0.99 -6.00
CA VAL A 3 -11.42 -1.49 -5.35
C VAL A 3 -11.81 -2.23 -4.08
N LYS A 4 -11.30 -3.44 -3.92
CA LYS A 4 -11.38 -4.21 -2.67
C LYS A 4 -10.27 -3.76 -1.73
N ASN A 5 -10.58 -3.68 -0.43
CA ASN A 5 -9.61 -3.31 0.61
C ASN A 5 -8.83 -2.02 0.24
N GLY A 6 -9.55 -1.01 -0.29
CA GLY A 6 -8.93 0.20 -0.84
C GLY A 6 -8.43 1.18 0.22
N ASP A 7 -8.83 0.98 1.47
CA ASP A 7 -8.38 1.66 2.68
C ASP A 7 -7.31 0.85 3.45
N PHE A 8 -6.98 -0.36 2.97
CA PHE A 8 -5.96 -1.24 3.55
C PHE A 8 -6.25 -1.72 4.98
N GLU A 9 -7.49 -1.70 5.46
CA GLU A 9 -7.80 -2.12 6.84
C GLU A 9 -7.67 -3.64 7.08
N GLU A 10 -7.60 -4.43 6.01
CA GLU A 10 -7.32 -5.86 6.06
C GLU A 10 -5.89 -6.15 5.58
N GLY A 11 -5.10 -6.87 6.37
CA GLY A 11 -3.71 -7.17 6.03
C GLY A 11 -3.02 -8.06 7.07
N PRO A 12 -1.68 -8.22 6.98
CA PRO A 12 -0.93 -9.06 7.91
C PRO A 12 -1.01 -8.53 9.34
N TYR A 13 -0.83 -9.45 10.29
CA TYR A 13 -0.79 -9.09 11.71
C TYR A 13 0.45 -8.26 12.02
N ILE A 14 0.25 -7.05 12.52
CA ILE A 14 1.32 -6.20 13.07
C ILE A 14 1.55 -6.62 14.52
N ILE A 15 2.81 -6.94 14.85
CA ILE A 15 3.20 -7.37 16.19
C ILE A 15 2.97 -6.20 17.17
N PRO A 16 2.25 -6.40 18.28
CA PRO A 16 2.02 -5.35 19.27
C PRO A 16 3.34 -4.81 19.82
N ASN A 17 3.37 -3.51 20.12
CA ASN A 17 4.57 -2.79 20.62
C ASN A 17 5.74 -2.73 19.61
N THR A 18 5.47 -2.94 18.32
CA THR A 18 6.46 -2.69 17.26
C THR A 18 6.09 -1.45 16.47
N THR A 19 7.12 -0.70 16.06
CA THR A 19 6.96 0.59 15.36
C THR A 19 7.29 0.53 13.86
N TRP A 20 7.66 -0.63 13.35
CA TRP A 20 8.33 -0.81 12.05
C TRP A 20 7.44 -1.46 10.98
N GLY A 21 6.17 -1.73 11.30
CA GLY A 21 5.21 -2.34 10.38
C GLY A 21 5.58 -3.78 9.99
N VAL A 22 5.01 -4.26 8.88
CA VAL A 22 5.26 -5.61 8.33
C VAL A 22 5.70 -5.49 6.88
N LEU A 23 6.83 -6.13 6.54
CA LEU A 23 7.27 -6.23 5.15
C LEU A 23 6.43 -7.25 4.40
N ILE A 24 5.95 -6.84 3.22
CA ILE A 24 5.23 -7.68 2.29
C ILE A 24 6.13 -7.90 1.06
N PRO A 25 6.50 -9.16 0.76
CA PRO A 25 7.40 -9.45 -0.35
C PRO A 25 6.73 -9.16 -1.70
N PRO A 26 7.53 -8.98 -2.76
CA PRO A 26 7.02 -8.82 -4.10
C PRO A 26 6.35 -10.09 -4.63
N PHE A 27 5.40 -9.94 -5.56
CA PHE A 27 4.61 -11.05 -6.11
C PHE A 27 5.47 -12.14 -6.80
N ILE A 28 6.70 -11.81 -7.22
CA ILE A 28 7.63 -12.78 -7.82
C ILE A 28 8.14 -13.80 -6.77
N GLU A 29 8.17 -13.41 -5.50
CA GLU A 29 8.62 -14.27 -4.41
C GLU A 29 7.48 -15.08 -3.78
N ASP A 30 6.25 -14.55 -3.77
CA ASP A 30 5.05 -15.21 -3.24
C ASP A 30 3.81 -14.91 -4.10
N ASP A 31 3.20 -15.98 -4.63
CA ASP A 31 1.97 -15.90 -5.42
C ASP A 31 0.74 -15.48 -4.58
N HIS A 32 0.85 -15.49 -3.24
CA HIS A 32 -0.20 -15.07 -2.32
C HIS A 32 0.22 -13.83 -1.53
N SER A 33 -0.27 -12.66 -1.93
CA SER A 33 -0.03 -11.45 -1.14
C SER A 33 -0.79 -11.52 0.20
N PRO A 34 -0.14 -11.23 1.34
CA PRO A 34 -0.82 -11.05 2.63
C PRO A 34 -1.69 -9.78 2.68
N LEU A 35 -1.73 -8.97 1.61
CA LEU A 35 -2.63 -7.83 1.46
C LEU A 35 -3.81 -8.22 0.54
N PRO A 36 -4.98 -8.57 1.11
CA PRO A 36 -6.09 -9.10 0.33
C PRO A 36 -6.54 -8.14 -0.79
N GLY A 37 -6.62 -8.67 -2.01
CA GLY A 37 -7.05 -7.91 -3.19
C GLY A 37 -5.96 -7.06 -3.85
N TRP A 38 -4.75 -7.03 -3.31
CA TRP A 38 -3.63 -6.26 -3.86
C TRP A 38 -2.46 -7.17 -4.27
N MET A 39 -1.77 -6.75 -5.32
CA MET A 39 -0.54 -7.39 -5.80
C MET A 39 0.62 -6.43 -5.59
N ILE A 40 1.76 -6.95 -5.15
CA ILE A 40 3.01 -6.18 -5.09
C ILE A 40 3.72 -6.33 -6.44
N GLU A 41 3.35 -5.49 -7.39
CA GLU A 41 3.77 -5.56 -8.80
C GLU A 41 5.13 -4.86 -9.02
N SER A 42 6.13 -5.24 -8.24
CA SER A 42 7.49 -4.72 -8.37
C SER A 42 8.53 -5.73 -7.91
N LEU A 43 9.82 -5.38 -7.99
CA LEU A 43 10.91 -6.19 -7.42
C LEU A 43 11.22 -5.82 -5.97
N LYS A 44 10.48 -4.88 -5.40
CA LYS A 44 10.75 -4.30 -4.09
C LYS A 44 9.57 -4.61 -3.16
N ALA A 45 9.90 -4.95 -1.93
CA ALA A 45 8.88 -5.11 -0.89
C ALA A 45 8.15 -3.79 -0.62
N VAL A 46 6.93 -3.90 -0.11
CA VAL A 46 6.21 -2.77 0.50
C VAL A 46 6.09 -3.01 2.00
N ARG A 47 5.81 -1.95 2.76
CA ARG A 47 5.58 -2.05 4.20
C ARG A 47 4.13 -1.77 4.50
N TYR A 48 3.48 -2.70 5.20
CA TYR A 48 2.18 -2.47 5.81
C TYR A 48 2.38 -1.76 7.15
N VAL A 49 1.71 -0.63 7.33
CA VAL A 49 1.93 0.30 8.44
C VAL A 49 0.65 0.60 9.19
N ASP A 50 0.77 1.22 10.36
CA ASP A 50 -0.35 1.61 11.20
C ASP A 50 -0.34 3.09 11.61
N SER A 51 -1.51 3.58 12.02
CA SER A 51 -1.73 4.95 12.48
C SER A 51 -1.07 5.27 13.82
N ASP A 52 -0.66 4.26 14.60
CA ASP A 52 -0.07 4.47 15.92
C ASP A 52 1.37 5.00 15.78
N HIS A 53 2.04 4.67 14.66
CA HIS A 53 3.43 5.04 14.38
C HIS A 53 3.62 5.85 13.11
N PHE A 54 2.65 5.83 12.18
CA PHE A 54 2.74 6.51 10.88
C PHE A 54 1.54 7.41 10.63
N SER A 55 1.71 8.39 9.74
CA SER A 55 0.61 9.24 9.29
C SER A 55 -0.24 8.50 8.26
N VAL A 56 -1.40 8.02 8.70
CA VAL A 56 -2.38 7.34 7.85
C VAL A 56 -3.54 8.31 7.58
N PRO A 57 -3.94 8.54 6.30
CA PRO A 57 -4.92 9.56 5.94
C PRO A 57 -6.36 9.23 6.37
N SER A 58 -6.67 7.95 6.60
CA SER A 58 -7.97 7.47 7.05
C SER A 58 -7.84 6.07 7.62
N GLY A 59 -8.62 5.73 8.64
CA GLY A 59 -8.57 4.40 9.25
C GLY A 59 -7.34 4.22 10.16
N LYS A 60 -6.86 2.98 10.26
CA LYS A 60 -5.72 2.59 11.09
C LYS A 60 -4.56 2.03 10.29
N ARG A 61 -4.73 1.78 8.99
CA ARG A 61 -3.78 1.02 8.18
C ARG A 61 -3.43 1.74 6.89
N GLY A 62 -2.24 1.46 6.40
CA GLY A 62 -1.74 2.00 5.14
C GLY A 62 -0.60 1.16 4.58
N VAL A 63 -0.13 1.55 3.40
CA VAL A 63 1.00 0.91 2.73
C VAL A 63 2.04 1.97 2.39
N GLU A 64 3.29 1.70 2.74
CA GLU A 64 4.46 2.48 2.36
C GLU A 64 5.21 1.77 1.23
N LEU A 65 5.53 2.52 0.18
CA LEU A 65 6.38 2.10 -0.94
C LEU A 65 7.86 2.34 -0.59
N ILE A 66 8.53 1.34 -0.01
CA ILE A 66 9.85 1.48 0.65
C ILE A 66 10.96 1.93 -0.32
N ALA A 67 10.88 1.55 -1.60
CA ALA A 67 11.85 1.95 -2.63
C ALA A 67 11.32 3.08 -3.54
N GLY A 68 10.30 3.82 -3.07
CA GLY A 68 9.68 4.90 -3.83
C GLY A 68 9.21 4.44 -5.20
N LYS A 69 9.81 4.99 -6.27
CA LYS A 69 9.45 4.73 -7.68
C LYS A 69 9.74 3.30 -8.15
N GLU A 70 10.54 2.54 -7.42
CA GLU A 70 10.84 1.14 -7.76
C GLU A 70 9.84 0.14 -7.16
N SER A 71 8.97 0.60 -6.25
CA SER A 71 7.90 -0.19 -5.64
C SER A 71 6.56 0.14 -6.30
N ALA A 72 5.70 -0.86 -6.45
CA ALA A 72 4.36 -0.66 -6.97
C ALA A 72 3.37 -1.66 -6.35
N ILE A 73 2.12 -1.19 -6.21
CA ILE A 73 0.97 -2.03 -5.85
C ILE A 73 -0.09 -1.92 -6.94
N ALA A 74 -0.78 -3.02 -7.19
CA ALA A 74 -1.79 -3.09 -8.24
C ALA A 74 -3.01 -3.90 -7.82
N GLN A 75 -4.15 -3.57 -8.40
CA GLN A 75 -5.37 -4.36 -8.32
C GLN A 75 -6.11 -4.28 -9.65
N ILE A 76 -6.48 -5.44 -10.19
CA ILE A 76 -7.26 -5.51 -11.43
C ILE A 76 -8.74 -5.35 -11.08
N VAL A 77 -9.36 -4.29 -11.59
CA VAL A 77 -10.79 -3.99 -11.39
C VAL A 77 -11.59 -4.22 -12.67
N ARG A 78 -12.82 -4.72 -12.55
CA ARG A 78 -13.73 -4.90 -13.70
C ARG A 78 -14.48 -3.60 -13.98
N THR A 79 -14.40 -3.13 -15.22
CA THR A 79 -15.12 -1.94 -15.71
C THR A 79 -16.13 -2.32 -16.80
N VAL A 80 -17.01 -1.37 -17.15
CA VAL A 80 -18.04 -1.50 -18.18
C VAL A 80 -17.81 -0.43 -19.25
N ALA A 81 -17.85 -0.82 -20.53
CA ALA A 81 -17.66 0.08 -21.65
C ALA A 81 -18.67 1.25 -21.63
N GLY A 82 -18.21 2.46 -21.97
CA GLY A 82 -19.04 3.67 -22.01
C GLY A 82 -19.34 4.32 -20.64
N LYS A 83 -18.86 3.75 -19.53
CA LYS A 83 -18.96 4.37 -18.19
C LYS A 83 -17.75 5.26 -17.90
N ARG A 84 -17.97 6.32 -17.08
CA ARG A 84 -16.90 7.16 -16.54
C ARG A 84 -16.55 6.70 -15.13
N TYR A 85 -15.26 6.69 -14.81
CA TYR A 85 -14.73 6.29 -13.51
C TYR A 85 -13.83 7.40 -12.98
N THR A 86 -13.86 7.61 -11.67
CA THR A 86 -12.94 8.53 -10.98
C THR A 86 -12.10 7.69 -10.03
N LEU A 87 -10.79 7.82 -10.13
CA LEU A 87 -9.85 7.26 -9.17
C LEU A 87 -9.38 8.39 -8.24
N THR A 88 -9.54 8.16 -6.94
CA THR A 88 -9.06 9.07 -5.89
C THR A 88 -8.23 8.26 -4.92
N PHE A 89 -7.05 8.76 -4.56
CA PHE A 89 -6.17 8.15 -3.58
C PHE A 89 -5.44 9.25 -2.81
N SER A 90 -4.96 8.90 -1.63
CA SER A 90 -4.12 9.75 -0.79
C SER A 90 -2.70 9.22 -0.83
N VAL A 91 -1.73 10.12 -0.90
CA VAL A 91 -0.31 9.81 -0.86
C VAL A 91 0.38 10.82 0.03
N GLY A 92 1.37 10.38 0.79
CA GLY A 92 2.09 11.19 1.76
C GLY A 92 3.55 10.80 1.82
N ASP A 93 4.36 11.71 2.37
CA ASP A 93 5.77 11.46 2.65
C ASP A 93 5.91 10.60 3.93
N ALA A 94 6.78 9.60 3.90
CA ALA A 94 7.04 8.73 5.04
C ALA A 94 7.78 9.44 6.20
N ASN A 95 8.31 10.64 5.94
CA ASN A 95 9.06 11.48 6.87
C ASN A 95 10.25 10.76 7.52
N ASN A 96 10.92 9.90 6.74
CA ASN A 96 12.05 9.06 7.16
C ASN A 96 13.41 9.73 6.94
N ALA A 97 13.43 11.07 6.84
CA ALA A 97 14.59 11.90 6.55
C ALA A 97 15.26 11.66 5.17
N CYS A 98 14.60 10.96 4.24
CA CYS A 98 15.05 10.91 2.85
C CYS A 98 15.10 12.31 2.23
N THR A 99 16.17 12.60 1.49
CA THR A 99 16.34 13.89 0.82
C THR A 99 15.60 13.93 -0.52
N GLY A 100 14.81 14.96 -0.74
CA GLY A 100 14.07 15.19 -1.98
C GLY A 100 12.61 15.50 -1.70
N ASN A 101 11.90 16.00 -2.71
CA ASN A 101 10.45 16.15 -2.62
C ASN A 101 9.78 14.86 -3.09
N LEU A 102 8.68 14.48 -2.45
CA LEU A 102 7.76 13.50 -3.01
C LEU A 102 7.28 14.01 -4.39
N VAL A 103 7.46 13.18 -5.43
CA VAL A 103 6.98 13.45 -6.78
C VAL A 103 6.01 12.33 -7.16
N VAL A 104 4.76 12.70 -7.44
CA VAL A 104 3.65 11.81 -7.81
C VAL A 104 3.32 11.98 -9.28
#